data_AF-U7QN91-F1
#
_entry.id   AF-U7QN91-F1
#
_cell.length_a   1.000
_cell.length_b   1.000
_cell.length_c   1.000
_cell.angle_alpha   90.00
_cell.angle_beta   90.00
_cell.angle_gamma   90.00
#
_symmetry.space_group_name_H-M   'P 1'
#
loop_
_entity.id
_entity.type
_entity.pdbx_description
1 polymer ?
#
loop_
_entity_poly.entity_id
_entity_poly.type
_entity_poly.pdbx_seq_one_letter_code
_entity_poly.pdbx_strand_id
1 'polypeptide(L)' 'MQLPEGKYNICTNSLALNGLPISVLEETLKRLGEGTNTIAAAWFTQQVVN' A
#
# COMPACT_ATOMS: atom_id res chain seq x y z
N MET A 1 19.91 2.88 14.06
CA MET A 1 20.05 3.07 12.60
C MET A 1 19.84 4.54 12.30
N GLN A 2 20.90 5.24 11.90
CA GLN A 2 20.88 6.67 11.61
C GLN A 2 20.83 6.85 10.10
N LEU A 3 19.90 7.68 9.62
CA LEU A 3 19.76 8.02 8.20
C LEU A 3 20.90 8.95 7.77
N PRO A 4 21.52 8.76 6.59
CA PRO A 4 22.41 9.76 6.03
C PRO A 4 21.56 10.97 5.63
N GLU A 5 21.94 12.13 6.16
CA GLU A 5 21.41 13.48 5.94
C GLU A 5 20.33 13.63 4.85
N GLY A 6 19.07 13.78 5.29
CA GLY A 6 18.00 14.35 4.47
C GLY A 6 17.27 13.42 3.50
N LYS A 7 17.54 12.11 3.49
CA LYS A 7 16.82 11.15 2.63
C LYS A 7 15.75 10.37 3.37
N TYR A 8 14.55 10.32 2.80
CA TYR A 8 13.48 9.43 3.28
C TYR A 8 13.85 7.98 2.99
N ASN A 9 13.70 7.11 4.00
CA ASN A 9 13.78 5.66 3.78
C ASN A 9 12.55 5.19 3.02
N ILE A 10 12.76 4.29 2.06
CA ILE A 10 11.67 3.55 1.45
C ILE A 10 11.04 2.67 2.52
N CYS A 11 9.73 2.83 2.72
CA CYS A 11 8.95 1.99 3.61
C CYS A 11 8.32 0.88 2.78
N THR A 12 8.58 -0.38 3.14
CA THR A 12 7.94 -1.54 2.50
C THR A 12 6.57 -1.83 3.09
N ASN A 13 6.29 -1.32 4.28
CA ASN A 13 5.05 -1.52 5.02
C ASN A 13 4.50 -0.17 5.48
N SER A 14 3.18 -0.09 5.58
CA SER A 14 2.48 1.09 6.05
C SER A 14 2.72 1.31 7.53
N LEU A 15 3.08 2.54 7.89
CA LEU A 15 3.18 2.99 9.27
C LEU A 15 1.80 3.28 9.88
N ALA A 16 0.80 3.58 9.06
CA ALA A 16 -0.57 3.89 9.49
C ALA A 16 -1.45 2.64 9.57
N LEU A 17 -1.21 1.67 8.70
CA LEU A 17 -1.94 0.40 8.63
C LEU A 17 -0.97 -0.73 8.93
N ASN A 18 -0.92 -1.13 10.19
CA ASN A 18 0.06 -2.08 10.69
C ASN A 18 -0.01 -3.40 9.90
N GLY A 19 1.15 -3.88 9.44
CA GLY A 19 1.27 -5.11 8.66
C GLY A 19 0.98 -4.97 7.16
N LEU A 20 0.38 -3.87 6.70
CA LEU A 20 0.02 -3.72 5.28
C LEU A 20 1.25 -3.40 4.41
N PRO A 21 1.60 -4.22 3.41
CA PRO A 21 2.66 -3.88 2.47
C PRO A 21 2.28 -2.68 1.59
N ILE A 22 3.21 -1.77 1.33
CA ILE A 22 2.98 -0.61 0.45
C ILE A 22 2.67 -1.06 -0.99
N SER A 23 3.24 -2.18 -1.43
CA SER A 23 2.92 -2.77 -2.74
C SER A 23 1.44 -3.11 -2.93
N VAL A 24 0.73 -3.46 -1.85
CA VAL A 24 -0.72 -3.71 -1.89
C VAL A 24 -1.48 -2.40 -2.14
N LEU A 25 -1.03 -1.28 -1.55
CA LEU A 25 -1.61 0.03 -1.82
C LEU A 25 -1.35 0.49 -3.26
N GLU A 26 -0.13 0.30 -3.76
CA GLU A 26 0.25 0.63 -5.14
C GLU A 26 -0.63 -0.13 -6.15
N GLU A 27 -0.81 -1.43 -5.95
CA GLU A 27 -1.67 -2.27 -6.79
C GLU A 27 -3.15 -1.87 -6.68
N THR A 28 -3.61 -1.45 -5.50
CA THR A 28 -4.98 -0.93 -5.33
C THR A 28 -5.18 0.36 -6.13
N LEU A 29 -4.22 1.28 -6.09
CA LEU A 29 -4.27 2.53 -6.85
C LEU A 29 -4.26 2.26 -8.36
N LYS A 30 -3.47 1.29 -8.82
CA LYS A 30 -3.48 0.86 -10.23
C LYS A 30 -4.86 0.34 -10.63
N ARG A 31 -5.46 -0.54 -9.82
CA ARG A 31 -6.82 -1.08 -10.06
C ARG A 31 -7.90 0.00 -10.04
N LEU A 32 -7.74 1.04 -9.23
CA LEU A 32 -8.63 2.21 -9.26
C LEU A 32 -8.53 2.99 -10.58
N GLY A 33 -7.34 3.06 -11.18
CA GLY A 33 -7.13 3.70 -12.48
C GLY A 33 -7.62 2.88 -13.68
N GLU A 34 -7.60 1.54 -13.56
CA GLU A 34 -7.93 0.62 -14.66
C GLU A 34 -9.37 0.07 -14.59
N GLY A 35 -10.00 0.09 -13.43
CA GLY A 35 -11.30 -0.53 -13.18
C GLY A 35 -12.31 0.41 -12.51
N THR A 36 -13.19 -0.17 -11.68
CA THR A 36 -14.13 0.59 -10.87
C THR A 36 -13.72 0.60 -9.40
N ASN A 37 -14.12 1.64 -8.68
CA ASN A 37 -13.87 1.77 -7.24
C ASN A 37 -14.31 0.52 -6.45
N THR A 38 -15.45 -0.07 -6.82
CA THR A 38 -16.00 -1.26 -6.16
C THR A 38 -15.11 -2.48 -6.34
N ILE A 39 -14.54 -2.68 -7.54
CA ILE A 39 -13.64 -3.82 -7.81
C ILE A 39 -12.32 -3.65 -7.06
N ALA A 40 -11.75 -2.45 -7.08
CA ALA A 40 -10.50 -2.18 -6.36
C ALA A 40 -10.68 -2.32 -4.84
N ALA A 41 -11.78 -1.83 -4.28
CA ALA A 41 -12.09 -1.95 -2.86
C ALA A 41 -12.32 -3.41 -2.43
N ALA A 42 -13.03 -4.20 -3.25
CA ALA A 42 -13.24 -5.62 -2.98
C ALA A 42 -11.91 -6.39 -2.97
N TRP A 43 -11.04 -6.15 -3.97
CA TRP A 43 -9.72 -6.74 -4.02
C TRP A 43 -8.84 -6.33 -2.83
N PHE A 44 -8.80 -5.03 -2.50
CA PHE A 44 -8.01 -4.53 -1.38
C PHE A 44 -8.44 -5.18 -0.07
N THR A 45 -9.74 -5.31 0.17
CA THR A 45 -10.29 -5.98 1.35
C THR A 45 -9.75 -7.41 1.52
N GLN A 46 -9.62 -8.16 0.43
CA GLN A 46 -9.03 -9.51 0.47
C GLN A 46 -7.55 -9.51 0.87
N GLN A 47 -6.80 -8.44 0.58
CA GLN A 47 -5.38 -8.34 0.92
C GLN A 47 -5.14 -7.91 2.36
N VAL A 48 -6.06 -7.15 2.97
CA VAL A 48 -5.96 -6.71 4.39
C VAL A 48 -6.47 -7.75 5.40
N VAL A 49 -7.30 -8.71 4.95
CA VAL A 49 -7.93 -9.72 5.83
C VAL A 49 -7.11 -11.02 5.91
N ASN A 50 -6.15 -11.23 4.99
CA ASN A 50 -5.19 -12.34 5.03
C ASN A 50 -4.02 -12.05 5.99
#